data_AF-A0A7X0F790-F1
#
_entry.id   AF-A0A7X0F790-F1
#
_cell.length_a   1.000
_cell.length_b   1.000
_cell.length_c   1.000
_cell.angle_alpha   90.00
_cell.angle_beta   90.00
_cell.angle_gamma   90.00
#
_symmetry.space_group_name_H-M   'P 1'
#
loop_
_entity.id
_entity.type
_entity.pdbx_description
1 polymer ?
#
loop_
_entity_poly.entity_id
_entity_poly.type
_entity_poly.pdbx_seq_one_letter_code
_entity_poly.pdbx_strand_id
1 'polypeptide(L)'
;MKFFQLFSRPQSAPAARERLQVLLAHERASAGDSDLVAKLRDEILRAISKHMQIDDDKVSVKMERGDKVSTLAVDIEIPFDAGRKAA
;
A
#
# COMPACT_ATOMS: atom_id res chain seq x y z
N MET A 1 2.27 9.74 16.77
CA MET A 1 2.15 8.42 16.11
C MET A 1 3.09 8.38 14.92
N LYS A 2 4.01 7.41 14.88
CA LYS A 2 5.11 7.33 13.91
C LYS A 2 4.74 6.46 12.69
N PHE A 3 3.64 6.78 12.02
CA PHE A 3 3.14 5.96 10.90
C PHE A 3 4.10 5.90 9.71
N PHE A 4 4.82 6.99 9.42
CA PHE A 4 5.81 7.03 8.35
C PHE A 4 7.05 6.17 8.59
N GLN A 5 7.29 5.71 9.83
CA GLN A 5 8.40 4.79 10.11
C GLN A 5 8.18 3.38 9.53
N LEU A 6 6.94 3.00 9.23
CA LEU A 6 6.65 1.73 8.53
C LEU A 6 7.24 1.68 7.12
N PHE A 7 7.53 2.86 6.55
CA PHE A 7 8.03 3.06 5.20
C PHE A 7 9.50 3.52 5.15
N SER A 8 10.19 3.63 6.29
CA SER A 8 11.57 4.14 6.31
C SER A 8 12.56 3.08 5.80
N ARG A 9 12.96 3.20 4.53
CA ARG A 9 14.10 2.50 3.92
C ARG A 9 15.05 3.53 3.28
N PRO A 10 16.36 3.21 3.17
CA PRO A 10 17.35 4.12 2.60
C PRO A 10 16.97 4.51 1.16
N GLN A 11 17.11 5.81 0.86
CA GLN A 11 16.73 6.41 -0.41
C GLN A 11 17.61 5.87 -1.55
N SER A 12 17.01 5.24 -2.55
CA SER A 12 17.71 4.74 -3.74
C SER A 12 18.05 5.85 -4.73
N ALA A 13 19.05 5.61 -5.59
CA ALA A 13 19.55 6.57 -6.58
C ALA A 13 18.46 7.12 -7.54
N PRO A 14 18.65 8.30 -8.17
CA PRO A 14 17.59 9.03 -8.91
C PRO A 14 17.00 8.31 -10.13
N ALA A 15 17.61 7.22 -10.59
CA ALA A 15 17.10 6.38 -11.67
C ALA A 15 16.08 5.33 -11.20
N ALA A 16 15.78 5.27 -9.90
CA ALA A 16 15.06 4.18 -9.26
C ALA A 16 13.53 4.38 -9.28
N ARG A 17 12.87 3.44 -9.95
CA ARG A 17 11.51 2.90 -9.74
C ARG A 17 10.59 3.75 -8.87
N GLU A 18 9.49 4.19 -9.46
CA GLU A 18 8.41 4.86 -8.73
C GLU A 18 7.81 3.90 -7.69
N ARG A 19 7.30 4.43 -6.57
CA ARG A 19 6.77 3.62 -5.46
C ARG A 19 5.47 4.22 -4.95
N LEU A 20 4.45 3.38 -4.79
CA LEU A 20 3.16 3.77 -4.24
C LEU A 20 3.03 3.20 -2.82
N GLN A 21 2.80 4.10 -1.85
CA GLN A 21 2.58 3.74 -0.46
C GLN A 21 1.17 4.16 -0.05
N VAL A 22 0.40 3.23 0.50
CA VAL A 22 -0.95 3.46 1.00
C VAL A 22 -0.99 3.07 2.47
N LEU A 23 -1.45 3.99 3.32
CA LEU A 23 -1.68 3.74 4.74
C LEU A 23 -3.17 3.95 5.03
N LEU A 24 -3.80 2.91 5.57
CA LEU A 24 -5.19 2.93 6.00
C LEU A 24 -5.24 2.64 7.51
N ALA A 25 -5.90 3.50 8.26
CA ALA A 25 -6.19 3.28 9.67
C ALA A 25 -7.70 3.32 9.87
N HIS A 26 -8.25 2.23 10.41
CA HIS A 26 -9.68 2.07 10.62
C HIS A 26 -9.97 1.87 12.11
N GLU A 27 -10.75 2.77 12.70
CA GLU A 27 -11.23 2.65 14.07
C GLU A 27 -12.50 1.77 14.11
N ARG A 28 -12.47 0.71 14.91
CA ARG A 28 -13.59 -0.21 15.08
C ARG A 28 -14.54 0.37 16.12
N ALA A 29 -15.60 1.04 15.66
CA ALA A 29 -16.60 1.67 16.53
C ALA A 29 -17.53 0.65 17.22
N SER A 30 -17.71 -0.56 16.66
CA SER A 30 -18.51 -1.65 17.23
C SER A 30 -18.22 -2.95 16.46
N ALA A 31 -18.40 -4.10 17.12
CA ALA A 31 -17.98 -5.45 16.73
C ALA A 31 -18.64 -6.05 15.45
N GLY A 32 -18.99 -5.24 14.45
CA GLY A 32 -19.80 -5.65 13.32
C GLY A 32 -19.05 -6.13 12.08
N ASP A 33 -17.86 -5.59 11.78
CA ASP A 33 -17.19 -5.91 10.51
C ASP A 33 -15.68 -6.08 10.70
N SER A 34 -15.30 -7.20 11.31
CA SER A 34 -13.89 -7.56 11.53
C SER A 34 -13.08 -7.75 10.24
N ASP A 35 -13.78 -7.80 9.10
CA ASP A 35 -13.22 -8.15 7.79
C ASP A 35 -13.09 -6.94 6.83
N LEU A 36 -13.57 -5.75 7.23
CA LEU A 36 -13.55 -4.56 6.36
C LEU A 36 -12.13 -4.20 5.88
N VAL A 37 -11.13 -4.27 6.75
CA VAL A 37 -9.74 -3.98 6.38
C VAL A 37 -9.18 -5.00 5.38
N ALA A 38 -9.58 -6.26 5.48
CA ALA A 38 -9.17 -7.29 4.53
C ALA A 38 -9.87 -7.12 3.18
N LYS A 39 -11.17 -6.78 3.16
CA LYS A 39 -11.90 -6.42 1.94
C LYS A 39 -11.28 -5.22 1.24
N LEU A 40 -10.98 -4.15 1.98
CA LEU A 40 -10.33 -2.95 1.44
C LEU A 40 -8.94 -3.24 0.88
N ARG A 41 -8.16 -4.12 1.51
CA ARG A 41 -6.88 -4.58 0.94
C ARG A 41 -7.08 -5.13 -0.47
N ASP A 42 -8.01 -6.06 -0.64
CA ASP A 42 -8.23 -6.72 -1.92
C ASP A 42 -8.79 -5.75 -2.97
N GLU A 43 -9.69 -4.84 -2.58
CA GLU A 43 -10.21 -3.80 -3.47
C GLU A 43 -9.14 -2.80 -3.90
N ILE A 44 -8.27 -2.35 -2.98
CA ILE A 44 -7.18 -1.42 -3.28
C ILE A 44 -6.20 -2.07 -4.27
N LEU A 45 -5.80 -3.32 -4.03
CA LEU A 45 -4.90 -4.03 -4.95
C LEU A 45 -5.53 -4.19 -6.34
N ARG A 46 -6.82 -4.57 -6.41
CA ARG A 46 -7.56 -4.67 -7.67
C ARG A 46 -7.74 -3.32 -8.38
N ALA A 47 -7.91 -2.24 -7.63
CA ALA A 47 -8.02 -0.91 -8.22
C ALA A 47 -6.68 -0.47 -8.82
N ILE A 48 -5.58 -0.69 -8.10
CA ILE A 48 -4.23 -0.34 -8.57
C ILE A 48 -3.86 -1.17 -9.81
N SER A 49 -4.15 -2.47 -9.80
CA SER A 49 -3.85 -3.38 -10.92
C SER A 49 -4.57 -3.02 -12.23
N LYS A 50 -5.69 -2.29 -12.16
CA LYS A 50 -6.39 -1.79 -13.35
C LYS A 50 -5.68 -0.62 -14.02
N HIS A 51 -4.87 0.13 -13.27
CA HIS A 51 -4.23 1.34 -13.75
C HIS A 51 -2.74 1.19 -14.01
N MET A 52 -2.10 0.18 -13.40
CA MET A 52 -0.66 -0.06 -13.49
C MET A 52 -0.37 -1.56 -13.47
N GLN A 53 0.68 -1.96 -14.21
CA GLN A 53 1.21 -3.30 -14.09
C GLN A 53 1.93 -3.43 -12.75
N ILE A 54 1.45 -4.35 -11.92
CA ILE A 54 2.02 -4.66 -10.61
C ILE A 54 2.53 -6.10 -10.65
N ASP A 55 3.76 -6.31 -10.19
CA ASP A 55 4.30 -7.63 -9.91
C ASP A 55 3.93 -8.00 -8.47
N ASP A 56 3.33 -9.17 -8.26
CA ASP A 56 2.95 -9.63 -6.92
C ASP A 56 4.17 -9.72 -5.98
N ASP A 57 5.34 -10.08 -6.53
CA ASP A 57 6.62 -10.11 -5.81
C ASP A 57 7.12 -8.73 -5.35
N LYS A 58 6.51 -7.66 -5.88
CA LYS A 58 6.85 -6.25 -5.60
C LYS A 58 5.79 -5.54 -4.76
N VAL A 59 4.79 -6.28 -4.28
CA VAL A 59 3.76 -5.80 -3.37
C VAL A 59 4.06 -6.28 -1.96
N SER A 60 4.20 -5.34 -1.03
CA SER A 60 4.34 -5.62 0.41
C SER A 60 3.12 -5.11 1.14
N VAL A 61 2.37 -6.02 1.77
CA VAL A 61 1.23 -5.68 2.62
C VAL A 61 1.56 -5.98 4.07
N LYS A 62 1.37 -5.00 4.96
CA LYS A 62 1.44 -5.16 6.41
C LYS A 62 0.10 -4.78 7.01
N MET A 63 -0.45 -5.67 7.83
CA MET A 63 -1.67 -5.39 8.58
C MET A 63 -1.35 -5.54 10.08
N GLU A 64 -1.71 -4.52 10.85
CA GLU A 64 -1.58 -4.50 12.29
C GLU A 64 -2.98 -4.37 12.89
N ARG A 65 -3.39 -5.32 13.72
CA ARG A 65 -4.66 -5.27 14.44
C ARG A 65 -4.38 -4.87 15.88
N GLY A 66 -4.63 -3.61 16.22
CA GLY A 66 -4.70 -3.16 17.61
C GLY A 66 -6.10 -3.39 18.19
N ASP A 67 -6.29 -3.04 19.47
CA ASP A 67 -7.56 -3.27 20.18
C ASP A 67 -8.73 -2.44 19.64
N LYS A 68 -8.47 -1.19 19.27
CA LYS A 68 -9.48 -0.24 18.77
C LYS A 68 -9.28 0.15 17.31
N VAL A 69 -8.04 0.08 16.83
CA VAL A 69 -7.67 0.52 15.49
C VAL A 69 -6.98 -0.61 14.75
N SER A 70 -7.38 -0.83 13.50
CA SER A 70 -6.70 -1.70 12.56
C SER A 70 -5.97 -0.86 11.53
N THR A 71 -4.71 -1.16 11.28
CA THR A 71 -3.87 -0.45 10.32
C THR A 71 -3.48 -1.40 9.20
N LEU A 72 -3.54 -0.90 7.97
CA LEU A 72 -3.08 -1.57 6.76
C LEU A 72 -2.08 -0.64 6.06
N ALA A 73 -0.88 -1.14 5.80
CA ALA A 73 0.13 -0.50 4.99
C ALA A 73 0.35 -1.34 3.73
N VAL A 74 0.12 -0.76 2.57
CA VAL A 74 0.40 -1.37 1.26
C VAL A 74 1.53 -0.60 0.62
N ASP A 75 2.52 -1.32 0.13
CA ASP A 75 3.73 -0.75 -0.42
C ASP A 75 4.08 -1.46 -1.73
N ILE A 76 4.01 -0.73 -2.84
CA ILE A 76 4.08 -1.27 -4.19
C ILE A 76 5.22 -0.60 -4.94
N GLU A 77 6.13 -1.41 -5.47
CA GLU A 77 7.16 -0.95 -6.39
C GLU A 77 6.58 -0.92 -7.81
N ILE A 78 6.67 0.24 -8.45
CA ILE A 78 6.15 0.47 -9.79
C ILE A 78 7.35 0.46 -10.76
N PRO A 79 7.30 -0.34 -11.83
CA PRO A 79 8.33 -0.30 -12.85
C PRO A 79 8.34 1.09 -13.51
N PHE A 80 9.53 1.69 -13.61
CA PHE A 80 9.70 2.95 -14.34
C PHE A 80 9.56 2.68 -15.84
N ASP A 81 8.43 3.06 -16.42
CA ASP A 81 8.25 3.01 -17.87
C ASP A 81 8.72 4.32 -18.49
N ALA A 82 9.98 4.33 -18.93
CA ALA A 82 10.60 5.47 -19.59
C ALA A 82 9.87 5.92 -20.87
N GLY A 83 8.96 5.09 -21.42
CA GLY A 83 8.23 5.38 -22.64
C GLY A 83 7.06 6.36 -22.48
N ARG A 84 6.53 6.57 -21.26
CA ARG A 84 5.33 7.41 -21.05
C ARG A 84 5.60 8.91 -20.95
N LYS A 85 6.86 9.35 -20.89
CA LYS A 85 7.25 10.77 -20.86
C LYS A 85 7.50 11.41 -22.24
N ALA A 86 7.24 10.69 -23.34
CA ALA A 86 7.43 11.21 -24.70
C ALA A 86 6.12 11.60 -25.42
N ALA A 87 5.05 11.91 -24.69
CA ALA A 87 3.78 12.40 -25.24
C ALA A 87 3.37 13.72 -24.60
#